data_AF-A0A6I0NZQ4-F1
#
_entry.id   AF-A0A6I0NZQ4-F1
#
_cell.length_a   1.000
_cell.length_b   1.000
_cell.length_c   1.000
_cell.angle_alpha   90.00
_cell.angle_beta   90.00
_cell.angle_gamma   90.00
#
_symmetry.space_group_name_H-M   'P 1'
#
loop_
_entity.id
_entity.type
_entity.pdbx_description
1 polymer ?
#
loop_
_entity_poly.entity_id
_entity_poly.type
_entity_poly.pdbx_seq_one_letter_code
_entity_poly.pdbx_strand_id
1 'polypeptide(L)'
;MELCYNRLLLISLWQYNHHEEEGLTLRLFEETFGKTQGSHYYDKWMNCFDRNLWNMIAYFRGEGENGQKFCDMVARQIEVYRKNRKHYGIY
;
A
#
# COMPACT_ATOMS: atom_id res chain seq x y z
N MET A 1 -1.06 -17.20 14.90
CA MET A 1 -0.56 -16.38 13.78
C MET A 1 0.94 -16.24 13.97
N GLU A 2 1.72 -16.36 12.90
CA GLU A 2 3.17 -16.18 12.93
C GLU A 2 3.53 -14.93 12.14
N LEU A 3 4.31 -14.03 12.75
CA LEU A 3 4.81 -12.82 12.10
C LEU A 3 6.12 -13.13 11.37
N CYS A 4 6.21 -12.77 10.09
CA CYS A 4 7.42 -12.96 9.29
C CYS A 4 8.25 -11.67 9.27
N TYR A 5 9.41 -11.67 9.94
CA TYR A 5 10.30 -10.51 10.05
C TYR A 5 10.65 -9.91 8.69
N ASN A 6 11.13 -10.71 7.73
CA ASN A 6 11.55 -10.21 6.41
C ASN A 6 10.41 -9.56 5.63
N ARG A 7 9.17 -10.06 5.79
CA ARG A 7 8.00 -9.44 5.15
C ARG A 7 7.66 -8.10 5.79
N LEU A 8 7.67 -8.03 7.12
CA LEU A 8 7.44 -6.77 7.84
C LEU A 8 8.53 -5.75 7.53
N LEU A 9 9.80 -6.16 7.50
CA LEU A 9 10.93 -5.32 7.12
C LEU A 9 10.73 -4.74 5.71
N LEU A 10 10.37 -5.57 4.72
CA LEU A 10 10.15 -5.11 3.36
C LEU A 10 8.98 -4.10 3.27
N ILE A 11 7.86 -4.37 3.96
CA ILE A 11 6.72 -3.45 4.03
C ILE A 11 7.16 -2.11 4.65
N SER A 12 7.90 -2.15 5.77
CA SER A 12 8.40 -0.96 6.45
C SER A 12 9.38 -0.16 5.59
N LEU A 13 10.29 -0.83 4.88
CA LEU A 13 11.25 -0.20 3.98
C LEU A 13 10.55 0.46 2.79
N TRP A 14 9.55 -0.19 2.20
CA TRP A 14 8.71 0.40 1.16
C TRP A 14 7.98 1.62 1.70
N GLN A 15 7.25 1.49 2.81
CA GLN A 15 6.47 2.57 3.41
C GLN A 15 7.31 3.83 3.65
N TYR A 16 8.57 3.68 4.08
CA TYR A 16 9.46 4.79 4.40
C TYR A 16 10.28 5.32 3.19
N ASN A 17 10.72 4.45 2.28
CA ASN A 17 11.72 4.80 1.26
C ASN A 17 11.23 4.73 -0.19
N HIS A 18 9.95 4.46 -0.45
CA HIS A 18 9.45 4.38 -1.82
C HIS A 18 9.56 5.72 -2.53
N HIS A 19 9.89 5.68 -3.82
CA HIS A 19 9.74 6.84 -4.69
C HIS A 19 8.27 7.04 -5.06
N GLU A 20 7.88 8.24 -5.49
CA GLU A 20 6.48 8.56 -5.80
C GLU A 20 5.84 7.57 -6.80
N GLU A 21 6.61 7.11 -7.79
CA GLU A 21 6.16 6.12 -8.79
C GLU A 21 5.89 4.72 -8.22
N GLU A 22 6.50 4.40 -7.07
CA GLU A 22 6.35 3.14 -6.34
C GLU A 22 5.29 3.26 -5.23
N GLY A 23 4.67 4.43 -5.09
CA GLY A 23 3.65 4.72 -4.10
C GLY A 23 2.24 4.35 -4.56
N LEU A 24 1.27 4.53 -3.65
CA LEU A 24 -0.14 4.36 -3.97
C LEU A 24 -0.69 5.67 -4.55
N THR A 25 -0.90 5.69 -5.87
CA THR A 25 -1.39 6.86 -6.61
C THR A 25 -2.92 6.87 -6.72
N LEU A 26 -3.53 8.03 -6.98
CA LEU A 26 -4.97 8.15 -7.25
C LEU A 26 -5.45 7.13 -8.29
N ARG A 27 -4.68 7.00 -9.39
CA ARG A 27 -4.99 6.06 -10.46
C ARG A 27 -5.09 4.62 -9.96
N LEU A 28 -4.19 4.18 -9.09
CA LEU A 28 -4.23 2.83 -8.52
C LEU A 28 -5.47 2.61 -7.65
N PHE A 29 -5.85 3.62 -6.86
CA PHE A 29 -7.08 3.55 -6.08
C PHE A 29 -8.33 3.47 -6.97
N GLU A 30 -8.39 4.28 -8.03
CA GLU A 30 -9.51 4.24 -8.98
C GLU A 30 -9.57 2.94 -9.78
N GLU A 31 -8.43 2.37 -10.16
CA GLU A 31 -8.34 1.04 -10.80
C GLU A 31 -8.80 -0.08 -9.85
N THR A 32 -8.52 0.04 -8.55
CA THR A 32 -8.79 -1.00 -7.55
C THR A 32 -10.23 -0.96 -7.04
N PHE A 33 -10.77 0.24 -6.81
CA PHE A 33 -12.07 0.44 -6.14
C PHE A 33 -13.14 1.07 -7.05
N GLY A 34 -12.79 1.40 -8.30
CA GLY A 34 -13.62 2.20 -9.20
C GLY A 34 -13.45 3.71 -8.94
N LYS A 35 -13.85 4.55 -9.90
CA LYS A 35 -13.59 6.01 -9.86
C LYS A 35 -14.04 6.66 -8.55
N THR A 36 -15.34 6.61 -8.23
CA THR A 36 -15.88 7.34 -7.08
C THR A 36 -15.32 6.87 -5.73
N GLN A 37 -15.30 5.55 -5.48
CA GLN A 37 -14.77 5.01 -4.22
C GLN A 37 -13.25 5.12 -4.15
N GLY A 38 -12.56 4.92 -5.27
CA GLY A 38 -11.12 5.08 -5.39
C GLY A 38 -10.68 6.50 -5.05
N SER A 39 -11.30 7.54 -5.64
CA SER A 39 -10.97 8.92 -5.29
C SER A 39 -11.24 9.23 -3.81
N HIS A 40 -12.34 8.71 -3.24
CA HIS A 40 -12.66 8.86 -1.82
C HIS A 40 -11.62 8.21 -0.90
N TYR A 41 -11.23 6.97 -1.19
CA TYR A 41 -10.21 6.27 -0.41
C TYR A 41 -8.81 6.88 -0.59
N TYR A 42 -8.49 7.41 -1.78
CA TYR A 42 -7.25 8.14 -2.00
C TYR A 42 -7.20 9.46 -1.21
N ASP A 43 -8.30 10.20 -1.14
CA ASP A 43 -8.41 11.41 -0.30
C ASP A 43 -8.18 11.05 1.19
N LYS A 44 -8.80 9.97 1.68
CA LYS A 44 -8.54 9.46 3.03
C LYS A 44 -7.07 9.10 3.24
N TRP A 45 -6.47 8.37 2.30
CA TRP A 45 -5.07 7.98 2.32
C TRP A 45 -4.13 9.20 2.44
N MET A 46 -4.34 10.22 1.61
CA MET A 46 -3.48 11.41 1.58
C MET A 46 -3.74 12.36 2.76
N ASN A 47 -5.01 12.66 3.04
CA ASN A 47 -5.39 13.81 3.86
C ASN A 47 -5.83 13.43 5.27
N CYS A 48 -6.41 12.23 5.47
CA CYS A 48 -6.84 11.79 6.80
C CYS A 48 -5.80 10.92 7.51
N PHE A 49 -5.01 10.16 6.76
CA PHE A 49 -4.10 9.17 7.33
C PHE A 49 -2.63 9.47 7.10
N ASP A 50 -2.29 10.55 6.39
CA ASP A 50 -0.92 10.91 5.98
C ASP A 50 -0.15 9.70 5.46
N ARG A 51 -0.79 8.97 4.55
CA ARG A 51 -0.25 7.77 3.90
C ARG A 51 0.15 6.68 4.88
N ASN A 52 -0.42 6.64 6.09
CA ASN A 52 -0.13 5.60 7.06
C ASN A 52 -0.87 4.29 6.72
N LEU A 53 -0.09 3.25 6.39
CA LEU A 53 -0.60 1.93 6.01
C LEU A 53 -1.56 1.33 7.05
N TRP A 54 -1.19 1.39 8.33
CA TRP A 54 -1.95 0.76 9.42
C TRP A 54 -3.29 1.45 9.66
N ASN A 55 -3.32 2.79 9.58
CA ASN A 55 -4.56 3.55 9.69
C ASN A 55 -5.53 3.20 8.55
N MET A 56 -5.02 3.05 7.32
CA MET A 56 -5.86 2.67 6.19
C MET A 56 -6.38 1.23 6.32
N ILE A 57 -5.56 0.28 6.79
CA ILE A 57 -6.02 -1.09 7.08
C ILE A 57 -7.12 -1.07 8.16
N ALA A 58 -6.94 -0.30 9.23
CA ALA A 58 -7.92 -0.18 10.31
C ALA A 58 -9.21 0.54 9.85
N TYR A 59 -9.13 1.40 8.85
CA TYR A 59 -10.29 2.05 8.25
C TYR A 59 -11.22 1.04 7.57
N PHE A 60 -10.67 0.07 6.83
CA PHE A 60 -11.44 -1.01 6.19
C PHE A 60 -11.98 -2.08 7.15
N ARG A 61 -11.95 -1.86 8.48
CA ARG A 61 -12.54 -2.79 9.45
C ARG A 61 -14.03 -3.01 9.13
N GLY A 62 -14.44 -4.27 9.02
CA GLY A 62 -15.81 -4.62 8.63
C GLY A 62 -16.07 -4.63 7.11
N GLU A 63 -15.13 -4.16 6.29
CA GLU A 63 -15.17 -4.20 4.82
C GLU A 63 -14.07 -5.12 4.27
N GLY A 64 -14.07 -6.39 4.68
CA GLY A 64 -12.97 -7.33 4.41
C GLY A 64 -12.57 -7.45 2.93
N GLU A 65 -13.54 -7.36 2.00
CA GLU A 65 -13.25 -7.37 0.57
C GLU A 65 -12.43 -6.15 0.14
N ASN A 66 -12.80 -4.94 0.61
CA ASN A 66 -12.08 -3.71 0.30
C ASN A 66 -10.71 -3.67 1.01
N GLY A 67 -10.65 -4.18 2.24
CA GLY A 67 -9.39 -4.37 2.96
C GLY A 67 -8.43 -5.29 2.20
N GLN A 68 -8.90 -6.41 1.65
CA GLN A 68 -8.06 -7.31 0.86
C GLN A 68 -7.62 -6.66 -0.46
N LYS A 69 -8.52 -5.96 -1.18
CA LYS A 69 -8.15 -5.20 -2.39
C LYS A 69 -7.04 -4.18 -2.12
N PHE A 70 -7.12 -3.48 -0.98
CA PHE A 70 -6.06 -2.56 -0.55
C PHE A 70 -4.73 -3.28 -0.32
N CYS A 71 -4.74 -4.40 0.39
CA CYS A 71 -3.55 -5.24 0.62
C CYS A 71 -2.94 -5.73 -0.71
N ASP A 72 -3.75 -6.17 -1.67
CA ASP A 72 -3.28 -6.63 -2.97
C ASP A 72 -2.64 -5.50 -3.78
N MET A 73 -3.22 -4.30 -3.73
CA MET A 73 -2.66 -3.09 -4.34
C MET A 73 -1.31 -2.71 -3.71
N VAL A 74 -1.19 -2.75 -2.38
CA VAL A 74 0.06 -2.51 -1.65
C VAL A 74 1.11 -3.55 -2.03
N ALA A 75 0.75 -4.84 -2.07
CA ALA A 75 1.66 -5.91 -2.44
C ALA A 75 2.23 -5.72 -3.86
N ARG A 76 1.41 -5.28 -4.82
CA ARG A 76 1.86 -4.95 -6.18
C ARG A 76 2.92 -3.85 -6.17
N GLN A 77 2.74 -2.79 -5.39
CA GLN A 77 3.70 -1.69 -5.32
C GLN A 77 4.99 -2.05 -4.55
N ILE A 78 4.88 -2.86 -3.50
CA ILE A 78 6.06 -3.42 -2.82
C ILE A 78 6.90 -4.27 -3.78
N GLU A 79 6.27 -5.03 -4.68
CA GLU A 79 6.98 -5.82 -5.69
C GLU A 79 7.69 -4.94 -6.72
N VAL A 80 7.11 -3.80 -7.11
CA VAL A 80 7.80 -2.79 -7.95
C VAL A 80 9.02 -2.24 -7.21
N TYR A 81 8.83 -1.79 -5.97
CA TYR A 81 9.90 -1.29 -5.09
C TYR A 81 11.05 -2.27 -4.94
N ARG A 82 10.73 -3.56 -4.71
CA ARG A 82 11.73 -4.63 -4.56
C ARG A 82 12.49 -4.86 -5.86
N LYS A 83 11.81 -4.86 -7.02
CA LYS A 83 12.47 -5.03 -8.32
C LYS A 83 13.44 -3.90 -8.63
N ASN A 84 13.05 -2.66 -8.33
CA ASN A 84 13.91 -1.49 -8.53
C ASN A 84 15.16 -1.52 -7.62
N ARG A 85 15.06 -2.20 -6.47
CA ARG A 85 16.17 -2.32 -5.51
C ARG A 85 16.98 -3.61 -5.59
N LYS A 86 16.58 -4.55 -6.45
CA LYS A 86 17.30 -5.80 -6.73
C LYS A 86 18.76 -5.55 -7.12
N HIS A 87 19.06 -4.44 -7.80
CA HIS A 87 20.43 -4.10 -8.19
C HIS A 87 21.32 -3.63 -7.03
N TYR A 88 20.72 -3.20 -5.92
CA TYR A 88 21.45 -2.69 -4.74
C TYR A 88 21.67 -3.74 -3.63
N GLY A 89 21.27 -5.00 -3.85
CA GLY A 89 21.47 -6.08 -2.88
C GLY A 89 20.62 -5.98 -1.61
N ILE A 90 19.57 -5.17 -1.60
CA ILE A 90 18.64 -5.04 -0.47
C ILE A 90 17.65 -6.21 -0.55
N TYR A 91 17.88 -7.25 0.27
CA TYR A 91 16.99 -8.41 0.46
C TYR A 91 16.81 -8.73 1.94
#